data_AF-A0A7Y3UWQ9-F1
#
_entry.id   AF-A0A7Y3UWQ9-F1
#
_cell.length_a   1.000
_cell.length_b   1.000
_cell.length_c   1.000
_cell.angle_alpha   90.00
_cell.angle_beta   90.00
_cell.angle_gamma   90.00
#
_symmetry.space_group_name_H-M   'P 1'
#
loop_
_entity.id
_entity.type
_entity.pdbx_description
1 polymer ?
#
loop_
_entity_poly.entity_id
_entity_poly.type
_entity_poly.pdbx_seq_one_letter_code
_entity_poly.pdbx_strand_id
1 'polypeptide(L)'
;MRASLDGKGQAVDGDVTTTGAVCIATGAGYLDEGRMVLREGDHTTACPLCGQEGTVAEGVDFFISDGQRVAMDGALVLCGCSPGSNRVVAPLYEAPPSRHPVVARANSHFAEPSTAVYPERFSQPVAGALPGTLEPGFYVVPRSMSFPQVLLQLAEYDTTLPISRLQRLNPTFEQGFKAGEIFVIGDPDNANACTREEGELMAAAQYSRRALEVLDHAEADFMMQHQAEIAGLLSDASLSMGVGKDMLD
;
A
#
# COMPACT_ATOMS: atom_id res chain seq x y z
N MET A 1 2.55 -17.42 3.79
CA MET A 1 1.15 -17.47 3.28
C MET A 1 0.95 -16.18 2.52
N ARG A 2 0.23 -16.19 1.39
CA ARG A 2 0.15 -14.99 0.53
C ARG A 2 -0.82 -13.96 1.11
N ALA A 3 -0.61 -12.69 0.77
CA ALA A 3 -1.64 -11.67 0.92
C ALA A 3 -2.91 -12.13 0.17
N SER A 4 -4.07 -12.00 0.83
CA SER A 4 -5.36 -12.45 0.32
C SER A 4 -6.21 -11.28 -0.11
N LEU A 5 -6.77 -11.34 -1.31
CA LEU A 5 -7.88 -10.48 -1.73
C LEU A 5 -8.97 -11.37 -2.32
N ASP A 6 -10.18 -11.30 -1.76
CA ASP A 6 -11.34 -12.14 -2.14
C ASP A 6 -11.04 -13.65 -2.17
N GLY A 7 -10.19 -14.12 -1.25
CA GLY A 7 -9.80 -15.54 -1.15
C GLY A 7 -8.79 -15.99 -2.20
N LYS A 8 -8.22 -15.08 -2.99
CA LYS A 8 -7.15 -15.35 -3.95
C LYS A 8 -5.81 -14.90 -3.38
N GLY A 9 -4.75 -15.66 -3.67
CA GLY A 9 -3.39 -15.29 -3.28
C GLY A 9 -2.82 -14.24 -4.21
N GLN A 10 -2.12 -13.25 -3.65
CA GLN A 10 -1.41 -12.24 -4.42
C GLN A 10 -0.28 -12.88 -5.24
N ALA A 11 -0.21 -12.53 -6.52
CA ALA A 11 0.85 -12.99 -7.40
C ALA A 11 2.09 -12.11 -7.26
N VAL A 12 3.26 -12.74 -7.34
CA VAL A 12 4.57 -12.11 -7.16
C VAL A 12 5.56 -12.61 -8.20
N ASP A 13 6.71 -11.93 -8.29
CA ASP A 13 7.81 -12.33 -9.14
C ASP A 13 8.21 -13.80 -8.93
N GLY A 14 8.40 -14.52 -10.04
CA GLY A 14 8.78 -15.92 -10.05
C GLY A 14 7.62 -16.91 -9.95
N ASP A 15 6.37 -16.44 -9.74
CA ASP A 15 5.19 -17.32 -9.86
C ASP A 15 5.10 -17.94 -11.25
N VAL A 16 4.43 -19.08 -11.34
CA VAL A 16 4.28 -19.80 -12.62
C VAL A 16 2.88 -19.63 -13.18
N THR A 17 2.73 -19.86 -14.47
CA THR A 17 1.43 -19.96 -15.12
C THR A 17 0.98 -21.41 -15.25
N THR A 18 -0.29 -21.65 -15.61
CA THR A 18 -0.83 -22.99 -15.86
C THR A 18 -0.11 -23.74 -16.98
N THR A 19 0.59 -23.04 -17.87
CA THR A 19 1.44 -23.64 -18.91
C THR A 19 2.88 -23.89 -18.48
N GLY A 20 3.27 -23.44 -17.27
CA GLY A 20 4.61 -23.56 -16.72
C GLY A 20 5.56 -22.43 -17.10
N ALA A 21 5.07 -21.33 -17.69
CA ALA A 21 5.88 -20.13 -17.88
C ALA A 21 6.11 -19.43 -16.53
N VAL A 22 7.23 -18.74 -16.36
CA VAL A 22 7.55 -17.96 -15.15
C VAL A 22 7.15 -16.50 -15.36
N CYS A 23 6.39 -15.95 -14.41
CA CYS A 23 6.00 -14.55 -14.34
C CYS A 23 7.17 -13.67 -13.89
N ILE A 24 7.36 -12.56 -14.61
CA ILE A 24 8.46 -11.62 -14.42
C ILE A 24 7.84 -10.28 -14.03
N ALA A 25 7.87 -9.96 -12.73
CA ALA A 25 7.28 -8.73 -12.25
C ALA A 25 8.21 -7.53 -12.49
N THR A 26 7.67 -6.46 -13.06
CA THR A 26 8.41 -5.24 -13.38
C THR A 26 7.82 -4.03 -12.64
N GLY A 27 8.59 -2.94 -12.58
CA GLY A 27 8.20 -1.69 -11.88
C GLY A 27 8.95 -1.45 -10.56
N ALA A 28 8.52 -0.45 -9.80
CA ALA A 28 9.11 -0.08 -8.52
C ALA A 28 8.04 0.02 -7.40
N GLY A 29 8.46 -0.20 -6.15
CA GLY A 29 7.75 0.36 -4.99
C GLY A 29 6.83 -0.55 -4.19
N TYR A 30 6.39 -1.71 -4.68
CA TYR A 30 5.63 -2.66 -3.84
C TYR A 30 6.22 -4.07 -3.86
N LEU A 31 6.74 -4.45 -2.69
CA LEU A 31 7.32 -5.76 -2.39
C LEU A 31 6.43 -6.49 -1.39
N ASP A 32 6.18 -7.77 -1.66
CA ASP A 32 5.55 -8.71 -0.74
C ASP A 32 6.59 -9.77 -0.33
N GLU A 33 6.90 -9.84 0.97
CA GLU A 33 8.01 -10.65 1.50
C GLU A 33 9.34 -10.46 0.73
N GLY A 34 9.60 -9.26 0.21
CA GLY A 34 10.81 -8.96 -0.57
C GLY A 34 10.79 -9.46 -2.02
N ARG A 35 9.62 -9.80 -2.57
CA ARG A 35 9.39 -10.05 -4.00
C ARG A 35 8.50 -8.98 -4.59
N MET A 36 8.79 -8.57 -5.82
CA MET A 36 7.95 -7.63 -6.55
C MET A 36 6.57 -8.25 -6.77
N VAL A 37 5.49 -7.50 -6.50
CA VAL A 37 4.15 -7.98 -6.85
C VAL A 37 3.98 -7.99 -8.36
N LEU A 38 3.25 -8.99 -8.86
CA LEU A 38 2.93 -9.10 -10.28
C LEU A 38 1.76 -8.17 -10.63
N ARG A 39 1.84 -7.49 -11.75
CA ARG A 39 0.87 -6.50 -12.23
C ARG A 39 0.35 -6.87 -13.62
N GLU A 40 -0.79 -6.30 -13.96
CA GLU A 40 -1.22 -6.24 -15.36
C GLU A 40 -0.17 -5.52 -16.20
N GLY A 41 0.19 -6.13 -17.34
CA GLY A 41 1.25 -5.65 -18.23
C GLY A 41 2.59 -6.35 -18.02
N ASP A 42 2.80 -7.01 -16.87
CA ASP A 42 4.02 -7.79 -16.63
C ASP A 42 4.14 -8.98 -17.59
N HIS A 43 5.38 -9.33 -17.90
CA HIS A 43 5.68 -10.37 -18.87
C HIS A 43 5.92 -11.74 -18.21
N THR A 44 5.96 -12.77 -19.04
CA THR A 44 6.34 -14.12 -18.66
C THR A 44 7.45 -14.62 -19.57
N THR A 45 8.24 -15.58 -19.12
CA THR A 45 9.12 -16.34 -20.03
C THR A 45 8.32 -16.96 -21.17
N ALA A 46 8.98 -17.35 -22.27
CA ALA A 46 8.33 -18.05 -23.38
C ALA A 46 7.45 -19.22 -22.88
N CYS A 47 6.18 -19.19 -23.27
CA CYS A 47 5.20 -20.20 -22.92
C CYS A 47 5.66 -21.58 -23.44
N PRO A 48 5.77 -22.61 -22.59
CA PRO A 48 6.22 -23.94 -23.01
C PRO A 48 5.34 -24.60 -24.09
N LEU A 49 4.08 -24.17 -24.25
CA LEU A 49 3.15 -24.74 -25.22
C LEU A 49 3.21 -24.08 -26.59
N CYS A 50 3.30 -22.75 -26.66
CA CYS A 50 3.27 -22.01 -27.94
C CYS A 50 4.62 -21.34 -28.30
N GLY A 51 5.59 -21.35 -27.39
CA GLY A 51 6.92 -20.77 -27.58
C GLY A 51 6.98 -19.24 -27.55
N GLN A 52 5.86 -18.56 -27.33
CA GLN A 52 5.80 -17.10 -27.28
C GLN A 52 5.79 -16.58 -25.85
N GLU A 53 6.44 -15.44 -25.61
CA GLU A 53 6.31 -14.70 -24.35
C GLU A 53 4.84 -14.31 -24.11
N GLY A 54 4.42 -14.40 -22.85
CA GLY A 54 3.08 -14.01 -22.44
C GLY A 54 3.06 -12.69 -21.67
N THR A 55 1.89 -12.07 -21.60
CA THR A 55 1.62 -10.84 -20.84
C THR A 55 0.45 -11.06 -19.90
N VAL A 56 0.60 -10.66 -18.64
CA VAL A 56 -0.49 -10.66 -17.65
C VAL A 56 -1.52 -9.60 -18.05
N ALA A 57 -2.77 -9.99 -18.25
CA ALA A 57 -3.82 -9.14 -18.82
C ALA A 57 -4.95 -8.82 -17.85
N GLU A 58 -4.91 -9.36 -16.63
CA GLU A 58 -5.91 -9.13 -15.60
C GLU A 58 -5.23 -8.77 -14.28
N GLY A 59 -5.80 -7.78 -13.60
CA GLY A 59 -5.52 -7.44 -12.22
C GLY A 59 -6.79 -6.93 -11.55
N VAL A 60 -6.76 -6.74 -10.24
CA VAL A 60 -7.95 -6.29 -9.49
C VAL A 60 -8.08 -4.77 -9.54
N ASP A 61 -9.27 -4.29 -9.90
CA ASP A 61 -9.55 -2.87 -10.21
C ASP A 61 -9.22 -1.90 -9.06
N PHE A 62 -9.34 -2.37 -7.82
CA PHE A 62 -9.15 -1.56 -6.62
C PHE A 62 -7.77 -1.76 -5.97
N PHE A 63 -6.96 -2.68 -6.49
CA PHE A 63 -5.63 -2.97 -5.95
C PHE A 63 -4.56 -2.55 -6.96
N ILE A 64 -4.09 -1.31 -6.84
CA ILE A 64 -3.19 -0.68 -7.81
C ILE A 64 -1.78 -0.53 -7.22
N SER A 65 -0.77 -0.85 -8.02
CA SER A 65 0.64 -0.59 -7.74
C SER A 65 1.32 -0.03 -8.98
N ASP A 66 2.05 1.08 -8.85
CA ASP A 66 2.69 1.80 -9.97
C ASP A 66 1.71 2.14 -11.12
N GLY A 67 0.47 2.45 -10.76
CA GLY A 67 -0.59 2.75 -11.73
C GLY A 67 -1.17 1.54 -12.48
N GLN A 68 -0.70 0.32 -12.20
CA GLN A 68 -1.21 -0.91 -12.79
C GLN A 68 -1.94 -1.77 -11.76
N ARG A 69 -2.95 -2.53 -12.22
CA ARG A 69 -3.71 -3.44 -11.36
C ARG A 69 -2.85 -4.62 -10.93
N VAL A 70 -2.84 -4.95 -9.65
CA VAL A 70 -2.13 -6.11 -9.09
C VAL A 70 -2.81 -7.39 -9.51
N ALA A 71 -2.02 -8.34 -10.00
CA ALA A 71 -2.47 -9.66 -10.40
C ALA A 71 -2.63 -10.57 -9.17
N MET A 72 -3.70 -11.35 -9.19
CA MET A 72 -4.02 -12.35 -8.16
C MET A 72 -4.02 -13.74 -8.79
N ASP A 73 -4.14 -14.77 -7.95
CA ASP A 73 -4.35 -16.14 -8.40
C ASP A 73 -5.45 -16.26 -9.46
N GLY A 74 -5.13 -16.96 -10.55
CA GLY A 74 -6.01 -17.15 -11.69
C GLY A 74 -6.06 -15.99 -12.68
N ALA A 75 -5.29 -14.91 -12.52
CA ALA A 75 -5.21 -13.82 -13.49
C ALA A 75 -4.85 -14.34 -14.89
N LEU A 76 -5.54 -13.82 -15.92
CA LEU A 76 -5.32 -14.21 -17.31
C LEU A 76 -3.92 -13.82 -17.81
N VAL A 77 -3.28 -14.73 -18.55
CA VAL A 77 -2.05 -14.48 -19.28
C VAL A 77 -2.31 -14.65 -20.78
N LEU A 78 -2.06 -13.61 -21.56
CA LEU A 78 -2.17 -13.63 -23.01
C LEU A 78 -0.86 -14.09 -23.63
N CYS A 79 -0.92 -15.11 -24.48
CA CYS A 79 0.18 -15.60 -25.30
C CYS A 79 -0.40 -16.21 -26.59
N GLY A 80 0.39 -16.91 -27.40
CA GLY A 80 -0.08 -17.59 -28.62
C GLY A 80 -1.05 -18.77 -28.42
N CYS A 81 -1.39 -19.12 -27.17
CA CYS A 81 -2.40 -20.14 -26.86
C CYS A 81 -3.83 -19.59 -26.99
N SER A 82 -4.84 -20.46 -26.99
CA SER A 82 -6.24 -20.02 -27.02
C SER A 82 -6.56 -19.12 -25.81
N PRO A 83 -7.33 -18.01 -25.99
CA PRO A 83 -7.66 -17.11 -24.90
C PRO A 83 -8.29 -17.86 -23.70
N GLY A 84 -7.83 -17.56 -22.49
CA GLY A 84 -8.30 -18.19 -21.26
C GLY A 84 -7.61 -19.50 -20.86
N SER A 85 -6.74 -20.06 -21.71
CA SER A 85 -6.03 -21.33 -21.41
C SER A 85 -4.79 -21.17 -20.53
N ASN A 86 -4.26 -19.95 -20.40
CA ASN A 86 -3.08 -19.66 -19.60
C ASN A 86 -3.44 -18.67 -18.47
N ARG A 87 -3.18 -19.06 -17.21
CA ARG A 87 -3.49 -18.26 -16.02
C ARG A 87 -2.34 -18.28 -15.02
N VAL A 88 -2.20 -17.22 -14.23
CA VAL A 88 -1.25 -17.15 -13.11
C VAL A 88 -1.64 -18.15 -12.03
N VAL A 89 -0.65 -18.86 -11.46
CA VAL A 89 -0.82 -19.83 -10.37
C VAL A 89 -0.15 -19.25 -9.13
N ALA A 90 -0.96 -18.72 -8.22
CA ALA A 90 -0.54 -18.09 -6.98
C ALA A 90 -1.43 -18.54 -5.79
N PRO A 91 -1.48 -19.84 -5.44
CA PRO A 91 -2.45 -20.36 -4.49
C PRO A 91 -2.28 -19.70 -3.10
N LEU A 92 -3.39 -19.27 -2.51
CA LEU A 92 -3.40 -18.48 -1.26
C LEU A 92 -2.63 -19.15 -0.11
N TYR A 93 -2.79 -20.46 0.02
CA TYR A 93 -2.23 -21.25 1.12
C TYR A 93 -0.83 -21.81 0.84
N GLU A 94 -0.26 -21.50 -0.32
CA GLU A 94 1.10 -21.89 -0.68
C GLU A 94 2.07 -20.71 -0.53
N ALA A 95 3.26 -21.00 -0.02
CA ALA A 95 4.33 -20.01 -0.02
C ALA A 95 4.75 -19.74 -1.48
N PRO A 96 5.05 -18.49 -1.86
CA PRO A 96 5.51 -18.23 -3.21
C PRO A 96 6.89 -18.85 -3.47
N PRO A 97 7.23 -19.12 -4.74
CA PRO A 97 8.30 -20.02 -5.12
C PRO A 97 9.67 -19.58 -4.57
N SER A 98 10.51 -20.56 -4.28
CA SER A 98 11.88 -20.35 -3.80
C SER A 98 12.69 -19.65 -4.90
N ARG A 99 13.48 -18.64 -4.53
CA ARG A 99 14.39 -17.96 -5.45
C ARG A 99 15.35 -18.98 -6.06
N HIS A 100 15.11 -19.40 -7.29
CA HIS A 100 16.15 -20.01 -8.10
C HIS A 100 16.94 -18.89 -8.78
N PRO A 101 18.29 -18.97 -8.78
CA PRO A 101 19.09 -17.99 -9.48
C PRO A 101 18.80 -18.19 -10.97
N VAL A 102 17.98 -17.32 -11.55
CA VAL A 102 17.91 -17.21 -13.00
C VAL A 102 19.28 -16.70 -13.42
N VAL A 103 20.04 -17.57 -14.09
CA VAL A 103 21.34 -17.25 -14.67
C VAL A 103 21.10 -16.19 -15.75
N ALA A 104 21.11 -14.92 -15.33
CA ALA A 104 21.12 -13.80 -16.25
C ALA A 104 22.46 -13.84 -16.99
N ARG A 105 22.41 -14.26 -18.26
CA ARG A 105 23.54 -14.10 -19.18
C ARG A 105 23.81 -12.61 -19.30
N ALA A 106 25.01 -12.23 -18.90
CA ALA A 106 25.55 -10.89 -19.01
C ALA A 106 25.40 -10.38 -20.44
N ASN A 107 24.80 -9.20 -20.59
CA ASN A 107 25.22 -8.26 -21.61
C ASN A 107 25.51 -6.94 -20.92
N SER A 108 26.81 -6.75 -20.69
CA SER A 108 27.45 -5.53 -20.28
C SER A 108 27.27 -4.45 -21.35
N HIS A 109 26.44 -3.45 -21.06
CA HIS A 109 26.69 -2.10 -21.52
C HIS A 109 26.86 -1.21 -20.30
N PHE A 110 28.13 -0.98 -19.98
CA PHE A 110 28.59 0.06 -19.07
C PHE A 110 28.09 1.43 -19.59
N ALA A 111 27.30 2.12 -18.77
CA ALA A 111 27.21 3.57 -18.77
C ALA A 111 27.20 4.02 -17.30
N GLU A 112 28.09 4.96 -17.01
CA GLU A 112 28.51 5.45 -15.70
C GLU A 112 27.38 6.03 -14.83
N PRO A 113 27.60 6.12 -13.49
CA PRO A 113 26.58 6.55 -12.56
C PRO A 113 26.39 8.07 -12.67
N SER A 114 25.32 8.50 -13.35
CA SER A 114 24.82 9.86 -13.16
C SER A 114 24.18 9.95 -11.78
N THR A 115 24.76 10.79 -10.93
CA THR A 115 24.20 11.28 -9.68
C THR A 115 22.75 11.74 -9.88
N ALA A 116 21.80 10.86 -9.59
CA ALA A 116 20.39 11.20 -9.55
C ALA A 116 20.12 11.88 -8.20
N VAL A 117 19.98 13.19 -8.29
CA VAL A 117 19.44 14.10 -7.30
C VAL A 117 18.32 13.45 -6.49
N TYR A 118 18.56 13.26 -5.20
CA TYR A 118 17.50 13.07 -4.22
C TYR A 118 16.50 14.23 -4.34
N PRO A 119 15.19 14.02 -4.51
CA PRO A 119 14.24 15.03 -4.09
C PRO A 119 14.25 15.04 -2.56
N GLU A 120 15.19 15.81 -1.99
CA GLU A 120 15.06 16.43 -0.68
C GLU A 120 13.79 17.29 -0.70
N ARG A 121 12.64 16.67 -0.43
CA ARG A 121 11.41 17.41 -0.14
C ARG A 121 10.46 16.73 0.85
N PHE A 122 10.99 15.83 1.69
CA PHE A 122 10.32 15.40 2.93
C PHE A 122 11.22 15.55 4.17
N SER A 123 12.24 16.38 4.10
CA SER A 123 12.96 16.91 5.27
C SER A 123 12.36 18.26 5.68
N GLN A 124 11.07 18.27 6.03
CA GLN A 124 10.55 19.29 6.92
C GLN A 124 9.84 18.56 8.06
N PRO A 125 10.12 18.91 9.33
CA PRO A 125 9.26 18.49 10.41
C PRO A 125 7.95 19.25 10.19
N VAL A 126 6.99 18.62 9.51
CA VAL A 126 5.61 19.01 9.70
C VAL A 126 5.37 18.73 11.17
N ALA A 127 5.20 19.80 11.95
CA ALA A 127 4.83 19.69 13.35
C ALA A 127 3.77 18.61 13.46
N GLY A 128 4.07 17.52 14.18
CA GLY A 128 3.18 16.39 14.28
C GLY A 128 1.81 16.90 14.71
N ALA A 129 0.82 16.76 13.83
CA ALA A 129 -0.55 17.11 14.16
C ALA A 129 -0.89 16.41 15.48
N LEU A 130 -1.30 17.19 16.48
CA LEU A 130 -1.62 16.64 17.77
C LEU A 130 -2.89 15.80 17.64
N PRO A 131 -2.98 14.65 18.32
CA PRO A 131 -4.22 13.88 18.41
C PRO A 131 -5.42 14.78 18.75
N GLY A 132 -6.48 14.75 17.94
CA GLY A 132 -7.69 15.55 18.19
C GLY A 132 -7.62 17.03 17.76
N THR A 133 -6.56 17.48 17.07
CA THR A 133 -6.59 18.78 16.37
C THR A 133 -7.14 18.62 14.96
N LEU A 134 -8.07 19.50 14.59
CA LEU A 134 -8.58 19.59 13.22
C LEU A 134 -7.55 20.31 12.35
N GLU A 135 -6.89 19.54 11.49
CA GLU A 135 -6.08 20.10 10.41
C GLU A 135 -7.00 20.39 9.21
N PRO A 136 -6.68 21.40 8.37
CA PRO A 136 -7.44 21.65 7.15
C PRO A 136 -7.51 20.37 6.28
N GLY A 137 -8.70 19.80 6.13
CA GLY A 137 -8.98 18.67 5.24
C GLY A 137 -8.98 17.27 5.86
N PHE A 138 -8.49 17.07 7.08
CA PHE A 138 -8.53 15.76 7.75
C PHE A 138 -8.54 15.85 9.29
N TYR A 139 -8.89 14.74 9.93
CA TYR A 139 -8.98 14.62 11.38
C TYR A 139 -8.29 13.34 11.83
N VAL A 140 -7.32 13.44 12.74
CA VAL A 140 -6.70 12.25 13.34
C VAL A 140 -7.57 11.76 14.49
N VAL A 141 -8.04 10.52 14.38
CA VAL A 141 -8.97 9.90 15.31
C VAL A 141 -8.26 9.68 16.66
N PRO A 142 -8.65 10.36 17.76
CA PRO A 142 -7.90 10.35 19.01
C PRO A 142 -8.11 9.06 19.83
N ARG A 143 -9.21 8.34 19.56
CA ARG A 143 -9.56 7.06 20.15
C ARG A 143 -10.47 6.31 19.18
N SER A 144 -10.54 4.99 19.31
CA SER A 144 -11.37 4.15 18.47
C SER A 144 -12.85 4.55 18.56
N MET A 145 -13.44 4.86 17.41
CA MET A 145 -14.77 5.47 17.31
C MET A 145 -15.53 4.97 16.09
N SER A 146 -16.85 4.87 16.21
CA SER A 146 -17.72 4.61 15.07
C SER A 146 -17.92 5.88 14.22
N PHE A 147 -18.31 5.72 12.96
CA PHE A 147 -18.58 6.87 12.08
C PHE A 147 -19.55 7.90 12.70
N PRO A 148 -20.71 7.51 13.30
CA PRO A 148 -21.57 8.47 13.99
C PRO A 148 -20.89 9.19 15.17
N GLN A 149 -20.00 8.52 15.90
CA GLN A 149 -19.27 9.14 17.01
C GLN A 149 -18.26 10.18 16.50
N VAL A 150 -17.59 9.91 15.39
CA VAL A 150 -16.70 10.89 14.75
C VAL A 150 -17.50 12.09 14.24
N LEU A 151 -18.65 11.86 13.61
CA LEU A 151 -19.53 12.94 13.16
C LEU A 151 -20.00 13.86 14.30
N LEU A 152 -20.35 13.30 15.46
CA LEU A 152 -20.73 14.08 16.64
C LEU A 152 -19.61 15.00 17.10
N GLN A 153 -18.37 14.50 17.07
CA GLN A 153 -17.20 15.30 17.46
C GLN A 153 -16.87 16.36 16.42
N LEU A 154 -16.98 16.05 15.12
CA LEU A 154 -16.80 17.03 14.05
C LEU A 154 -17.88 18.12 14.05
N ALA A 155 -19.11 17.79 14.45
CA ALA A 155 -20.22 18.75 14.54
C ALA A 155 -20.01 19.84 15.60
N GLU A 156 -19.13 19.63 16.59
CA GLU A 156 -18.72 20.68 17.53
C GLU A 156 -17.91 21.79 16.84
N TYR A 157 -17.34 21.50 15.68
CA TYR A 157 -16.47 22.41 14.93
C TYR A 157 -17.12 22.93 13.64
N ASP A 158 -17.76 22.03 12.87
CA ASP A 158 -18.44 22.39 11.63
C ASP A 158 -19.69 21.52 11.39
N THR A 159 -20.87 22.14 11.46
CA THR A 159 -22.16 21.47 11.23
C THR A 159 -22.55 21.39 9.76
N THR A 160 -21.76 21.96 8.83
CA THR A 160 -22.11 22.10 7.41
C THR A 160 -21.60 20.96 6.53
N LEU A 161 -20.79 20.06 7.10
CA LEU A 161 -20.17 18.95 6.38
C LEU A 161 -21.22 17.94 5.87
N PRO A 162 -21.30 17.67 4.54
CA PRO A 162 -22.27 16.72 4.00
C PRO A 162 -21.90 15.28 4.34
N ILE A 163 -22.81 14.54 4.99
CA ILE A 163 -22.58 13.14 5.40
C ILE A 163 -22.22 12.23 4.21
N SER A 164 -22.89 12.40 3.07
CA SER A 164 -22.63 11.60 1.86
C SER A 164 -21.22 11.80 1.29
N ARG A 165 -20.65 13.00 1.44
CA ARG A 165 -19.27 13.30 1.06
C ARG A 165 -18.29 12.64 2.03
N LEU A 166 -18.54 12.73 3.34
CA LEU A 166 -17.71 12.08 4.34
C LEU A 166 -17.70 10.54 4.19
N GLN A 167 -18.83 9.93 3.82
CA GLN A 167 -18.89 8.49 3.51
C GLN A 167 -18.05 8.13 2.29
N ARG A 168 -18.10 8.95 1.22
CA ARG A 168 -17.28 8.75 0.02
C ARG A 168 -15.78 8.85 0.32
N LEU A 169 -15.38 9.83 1.12
CA LEU A 169 -13.99 10.09 1.48
C LEU A 169 -13.46 9.04 2.49
N ASN A 170 -14.34 8.39 3.24
CA ASN A 170 -13.99 7.39 4.25
C ASN A 170 -14.70 6.06 3.99
N PRO A 171 -14.30 5.29 2.95
CA PRO A 171 -15.06 4.12 2.49
C PRO A 171 -15.20 2.97 3.51
N THR A 172 -14.47 2.98 4.62
CA THR A 172 -14.58 2.01 5.72
C THR A 172 -15.46 2.49 6.86
N PHE A 173 -16.25 3.56 6.67
CA PHE A 173 -17.10 4.14 7.71
C PHE A 173 -17.98 3.13 8.45
N GLU A 174 -18.37 2.02 7.80
CA GLU A 174 -19.15 0.94 8.40
C GLU A 174 -18.38 0.14 9.45
N GLN A 175 -17.06 0.04 9.32
CA GLN A 175 -16.18 -0.74 10.20
C GLN A 175 -15.78 0.06 11.45
N GLY A 176 -15.97 1.38 11.44
CA GLY A 176 -15.42 2.28 12.44
C GLY A 176 -13.95 2.61 12.17
N PHE A 177 -13.35 3.38 13.08
CA PHE A 177 -11.98 3.88 12.95
C PHE A 177 -11.20 3.55 14.22
N LYS A 178 -9.94 3.14 14.07
CA LYS A 178 -9.01 2.96 15.20
C LYS A 178 -8.41 4.29 15.64
N ALA A 179 -7.90 4.36 16.87
CA ALA A 179 -7.10 5.50 17.29
C ALA A 179 -5.84 5.65 16.40
N GLY A 180 -5.48 6.90 16.10
CA GLY A 180 -4.39 7.25 15.19
C GLY A 180 -4.76 7.17 13.71
N GLU A 181 -5.95 6.67 13.37
CA GLU A 181 -6.41 6.64 11.99
C GLU A 181 -6.75 8.04 11.48
N ILE A 182 -6.56 8.28 10.18
CA ILE A 182 -6.93 9.55 9.56
C ILE A 182 -8.36 9.44 9.01
N PHE A 183 -9.22 10.35 9.46
CA PHE A 183 -10.55 10.59 8.93
C PHE A 183 -10.51 11.75 7.94
N VAL A 184 -10.87 11.51 6.68
CA VAL A 184 -10.78 12.51 5.62
C VAL A 184 -12.03 13.39 5.60
N ILE A 185 -11.86 14.70 5.70
CA ILE A 185 -12.96 15.68 5.67
C ILE A 185 -13.05 16.30 4.26
N GLY A 186 -11.89 16.52 3.63
CA GLY A 186 -11.77 17.22 2.35
C GLY A 186 -12.02 18.73 2.47
N ASP A 187 -11.99 19.42 1.34
CA ASP A 187 -12.31 20.85 1.26
C ASP A 187 -13.85 21.06 1.30
N PRO A 188 -14.43 21.78 2.27
CA PRO A 188 -15.87 22.03 2.32
C PRO A 188 -16.39 22.83 1.12
N ASP A 189 -15.55 23.68 0.52
CA ASP A 189 -15.94 24.56 -0.59
C ASP A 189 -15.98 23.83 -1.95
N ASN A 190 -15.42 22.63 -2.04
CA ASN A 190 -15.34 21.85 -3.28
C ASN A 190 -16.03 20.47 -3.18
N ALA A 191 -17.31 20.47 -2.81
CA ALA A 191 -18.07 19.26 -2.51
C ALA A 191 -18.13 18.19 -3.64
N ASN A 192 -18.05 18.62 -4.91
CA ASN A 192 -18.40 17.82 -6.09
C ASN A 192 -17.22 17.39 -6.98
N ALA A 193 -15.99 17.82 -6.69
CA ALA A 193 -14.81 17.38 -7.44
C ALA A 193 -14.01 16.38 -6.60
N CYS A 194 -13.67 15.21 -7.16
CA CYS A 194 -12.60 14.37 -6.61
C CYS A 194 -11.28 15.06 -6.98
N THR A 195 -10.83 15.97 -6.12
CA THR A 195 -9.58 16.71 -6.37
C THR A 195 -8.39 15.78 -6.19
N ARG A 196 -7.25 16.16 -6.78
CA ARG A 196 -6.00 15.41 -6.60
C ARG A 196 -5.63 15.35 -5.12
N GLU A 197 -5.83 16.45 -4.43
CA GLU A 197 -5.56 16.66 -3.01
C GLU A 197 -6.45 15.76 -2.13
N GLU A 198 -7.74 15.60 -2.48
CA GLU A 198 -8.62 14.62 -1.82
C GLU A 198 -8.11 13.19 -2.01
N GLY A 199 -7.66 12.85 -3.21
CA GLY A 199 -7.06 11.55 -3.49
C GLY A 199 -5.79 11.29 -2.66
N GLU A 200 -4.93 12.30 -2.51
CA GLU A 200 -3.73 12.22 -1.67
C GLU A 200 -4.09 12.02 -0.18
N LEU A 201 -5.10 12.73 0.32
CA LEU A 201 -5.60 12.54 1.69
C LEU A 201 -6.20 11.15 1.91
N MET A 202 -6.98 10.63 0.95
CA MET A 202 -7.53 9.28 1.00
C MET A 202 -6.42 8.21 0.99
N ALA A 203 -5.36 8.42 0.20
CA ALA A 203 -4.20 7.52 0.18
C ALA A 203 -3.45 7.53 1.52
N ALA A 204 -3.25 8.71 2.12
CA ALA A 204 -2.63 8.85 3.44
C ALA A 204 -3.47 8.17 4.54
N ALA A 205 -4.80 8.31 4.47
CA ALA A 205 -5.72 7.64 5.39
C ALA A 205 -5.67 6.12 5.26
N GLN A 206 -5.63 5.61 4.04
CA GLN A 206 -5.47 4.19 3.80
C GLN A 206 -4.13 3.65 4.31
N TYR A 207 -3.04 4.41 4.10
CA TYR A 207 -1.72 4.04 4.64
C TYR A 207 -1.75 3.94 6.18
N SER A 208 -2.33 4.94 6.84
CA SER A 208 -2.44 4.98 8.31
C SER A 208 -3.27 3.80 8.82
N ARG A 209 -4.40 3.49 8.17
CA ARG A 209 -5.23 2.33 8.53
C ARG A 209 -4.45 1.03 8.45
N ARG A 210 -3.70 0.82 7.36
CA ARG A 210 -2.87 -0.39 7.18
C ARG A 210 -1.81 -0.52 8.27
N ALA A 211 -1.15 0.58 8.63
CA ALA A 211 -0.18 0.56 9.72
C ALA A 211 -0.80 0.16 11.07
N LEU A 212 -2.08 0.48 11.27
CA LEU A 212 -2.86 0.14 12.47
C LEU A 212 -3.54 -1.23 12.39
N GLU A 213 -3.44 -1.98 11.28
CA GLU A 213 -4.10 -3.29 11.14
C GLU A 213 -3.59 -4.31 12.17
N VAL A 214 -2.30 -4.23 12.52
CA VAL A 214 -1.64 -5.13 13.47
C VAL A 214 -2.11 -4.96 14.91
N LEU A 215 -2.71 -3.81 15.23
CA LEU A 215 -3.20 -3.49 16.56
C LEU A 215 -4.70 -3.77 16.63
N ASP A 216 -5.21 -4.31 17.72
CA ASP A 216 -6.65 -4.24 17.96
C ASP A 216 -7.08 -2.80 18.36
N HIS A 217 -8.38 -2.59 18.60
CA HIS A 217 -8.89 -1.26 18.95
C HIS A 217 -8.36 -0.77 20.31
N ALA A 218 -8.21 -1.66 21.29
CA ALA A 218 -7.73 -1.30 22.62
C ALA A 218 -6.21 -1.03 22.61
N GLU A 219 -5.46 -1.80 21.82
CA GLU A 219 -4.03 -1.59 21.59
C GLU A 219 -3.78 -0.27 20.86
N ALA A 220 -4.57 0.05 19.82
CA ALA A 220 -4.48 1.34 19.15
C ALA A 220 -4.81 2.50 20.10
N ASP A 221 -5.88 2.37 20.90
CA ASP A 221 -6.26 3.36 21.91
C ASP A 221 -5.14 3.58 22.93
N PHE A 222 -4.53 2.50 23.41
CA PHE A 222 -3.40 2.55 24.34
C PHE A 222 -2.18 3.24 23.74
N MET A 223 -1.80 2.87 22.52
CA MET A 223 -0.67 3.48 21.80
C MET A 223 -0.88 4.99 21.61
N MET A 224 -2.10 5.39 21.27
CA MET A 224 -2.44 6.80 21.07
C MET A 224 -2.47 7.59 22.37
N GLN A 225 -3.02 7.01 23.44
CA GLN A 225 -3.07 7.61 24.77
C GLN A 225 -1.67 7.83 25.37
N HIS A 226 -0.75 6.90 25.11
CA HIS A 226 0.62 6.93 25.65
C HIS A 226 1.69 7.29 24.62
N GLN A 227 1.29 7.88 23.47
CA GLN A 227 2.19 8.16 22.36
C GLN A 227 3.44 8.96 22.78
N ALA A 228 3.27 9.98 23.63
CA ALA A 228 4.37 10.81 24.11
C ALA A 228 5.36 10.03 25.02
N GLU A 229 4.84 9.15 25.88
CA GLU A 229 5.67 8.33 26.78
C GLU A 229 6.43 7.25 26.01
N ILE A 230 5.77 6.58 25.05
CA ILE A 230 6.36 5.56 24.18
C ILE A 230 7.46 6.18 23.31
N ALA A 231 7.20 7.36 22.72
CA ALA A 231 8.20 8.07 21.93
C ALA A 231 9.43 8.45 22.77
N GLY A 232 9.24 8.86 24.03
CA GLY A 232 10.34 9.12 24.96
C GLY A 232 11.18 7.88 25.23
N LEU A 233 10.54 6.75 25.59
CA LEU A 233 11.22 5.48 25.87
C LEU A 233 12.00 4.93 24.67
N LEU A 234 11.43 4.99 23.46
CA LEU A 234 12.10 4.53 22.25
C LEU A 234 13.28 5.43 21.87
N SER A 235 13.18 6.73 22.12
CA SER A 235 14.28 7.67 21.91
C SER A 235 15.46 7.35 22.84
N ASP A 236 15.18 7.09 24.12
CA ASP A 236 16.21 6.73 25.10
C ASP A 236 16.83 5.35 24.81
N ALA A 237 16.03 4.38 24.37
CA ALA A 237 16.51 3.06 23.96
C ALA A 237 17.40 3.12 22.70
N SER A 238 17.05 3.97 21.72
CA SER A 238 17.85 4.20 20.51
C SER A 238 19.23 4.76 20.82
N LEU A 239 19.30 5.72 21.77
CA LEU A 239 20.55 6.28 22.27
C LEU A 239 21.39 5.23 23.03
N SER A 240 20.74 4.34 23.79
CA SER A 240 21.42 3.28 24.55
C SER A 240 21.93 2.12 23.67
N MET A 241 21.33 1.88 22.50
CA MET A 241 21.72 0.80 21.57
C MET A 241 22.79 1.23 20.55
N GLY A 242 23.38 2.42 20.70
CA GLY A 242 24.52 2.84 19.88
C GLY A 242 24.17 3.26 18.45
N VAL A 243 22.90 3.57 18.15
CA VAL A 243 22.54 4.27 16.90
C VAL A 243 22.76 5.76 17.12
N GLY A 244 24.03 6.11 17.32
CA GLY A 244 24.45 7.46 17.62
C GLY A 244 25.83 7.69 17.05
N LYS A 245 25.87 8.42 15.94
CA LYS A 245 27.01 9.25 15.51
C LYS A 245 28.28 8.46 15.13
N ASP A 246 28.32 7.93 13.92
CA ASP A 246 29.57 7.72 13.19
C ASP A 246 29.24 7.70 11.70
N MET A 247 29.55 8.79 10.97
CA MET A 247 29.82 8.90 9.52
C MET A 247 29.85 10.39 9.07
N LEU A 248 30.37 11.31 9.90
CA LEU A 248 30.73 12.66 9.47
C LEU A 248 32.08 13.04 10.09
N ASP A 249 33.14 12.55 9.46
CA ASP A 249 34.42 13.26 9.34
C ASP A 249 34.58 13.69 7.87
#